data_AF-A0A953SS15-F1
#
_entry.id   AF-A0A953SS15-F1
#
_cell.length_a   1.000
_cell.length_b   1.000
_cell.length_c   1.000
_cell.angle_alpha   90.00
_cell.angle_beta   90.00
_cell.angle_gamma   90.00
#
_symmetry.space_group_name_H-M   'P 1'
#
loop_
_entity.id
_entity.type
_entity.pdbx_description
1 polymer ?
#
loop_
_entity_poly.entity_id
_entity_poly.type
_entity_poly.pdbx_seq_one_letter_code
_entity_poly.pdbx_strand_id
1 'polypeptide(L)'
;MPLTVNKLFEIITAENVFKVKWGTSPHLNIPGVYAVSLSDNPDENLNIIPTPSFNVHQIIEWIKTCPKMQMDGAKVSNFKLLQERLAQFWFHDENILYIGKAGTSLRTRVSQYYSTKIGAGSPHSGGQWIKTLSNLNESYVYYCQSEQPAVDEEKMLHFFMDNISESTKEKLRDPYLPLPFANIRYLGKDKNHRLNNQRL
;
A
#
# COMPACT_ATOMS: atom_id res chain seq x y z
N MET A 1 3.32 16.18 -11.14
CA MET A 1 3.83 16.48 -9.79
C MET A 1 3.20 15.48 -8.86
N PRO A 2 3.96 14.83 -7.98
CA PRO A 2 3.43 13.76 -7.15
C PRO A 2 2.31 14.22 -6.22
N LEU A 3 1.42 13.30 -5.88
CA LEU A 3 0.23 13.58 -5.11
C LEU A 3 0.56 13.69 -3.61
N THR A 4 0.19 14.83 -3.00
CA THR A 4 0.31 15.01 -1.56
C THR A 4 -0.81 14.26 -0.84
N VAL A 5 -0.58 13.88 0.42
CA VAL A 5 -1.60 13.20 1.21
C VAL A 5 -2.82 14.09 1.41
N ASN A 6 -2.65 15.39 1.63
CA ASN A 6 -3.77 16.30 1.85
C ASN A 6 -4.72 16.33 0.62
N LYS A 7 -4.17 16.47 -0.60
CA LYS A 7 -4.96 16.40 -1.85
C LYS A 7 -5.73 15.09 -2.00
N LEU A 8 -5.15 13.97 -1.55
CA LEU A 8 -5.83 12.67 -1.57
C LEU A 8 -7.05 12.63 -0.63
N PHE A 9 -7.01 13.31 0.51
CA PHE A 9 -8.13 13.35 1.46
C PHE A 9 -9.14 14.48 1.15
N GLU A 10 -8.73 15.55 0.46
CA GLU A 10 -9.62 16.63 0.02
C GLU A 10 -10.74 16.12 -0.90
N ILE A 11 -10.47 15.12 -1.75
CA ILE A 11 -11.47 14.61 -2.70
C ILE A 11 -12.65 13.86 -2.07
N ILE A 12 -12.55 13.55 -0.77
CA ILE A 12 -13.63 12.95 0.03
C ILE A 12 -14.14 13.90 1.10
N THR A 13 -13.79 15.19 1.01
CA THR A 13 -14.22 16.23 1.96
C THR A 13 -13.94 15.83 3.41
N ALA A 14 -12.77 15.23 3.66
CA ALA A 14 -12.44 14.69 4.97
C ALA A 14 -12.40 15.78 6.05
N GLU A 15 -13.26 15.66 7.06
CA GLU A 15 -13.20 16.50 8.26
C GLU A 15 -12.18 15.89 9.23
N ASN A 16 -11.07 16.59 9.46
CA ASN A 16 -9.97 16.20 10.35
C ASN A 16 -9.19 14.95 9.90
N VAL A 17 -8.12 15.18 9.13
CA VAL A 17 -7.13 14.15 8.81
C VAL A 17 -6.12 14.03 9.94
N PHE A 18 -6.04 12.86 10.54
CA PHE A 18 -5.09 12.54 11.60
C PHE A 18 -3.91 11.76 11.06
N LYS A 19 -2.80 11.76 11.81
CA LYS A 19 -1.55 11.06 11.47
C LYS A 19 -1.04 10.28 12.66
N VAL A 20 -0.51 9.08 12.42
CA VAL A 20 0.33 8.33 13.37
C VAL A 20 1.55 7.75 12.67
N LYS A 21 2.63 7.50 13.41
CA LYS A 21 3.78 6.73 12.91
C LYS A 21 3.36 5.28 12.64
N TRP A 22 3.97 4.63 11.66
CA TRP A 22 3.80 3.20 11.45
C TRP A 22 4.05 2.41 12.74
N GLY A 23 3.23 1.39 13.00
CA GLY A 23 3.27 0.59 14.23
C GLY A 23 2.47 1.19 15.40
N THR A 24 2.05 2.45 15.31
CA THR A 24 1.19 3.10 16.31
C THR A 24 -0.28 2.94 15.94
N SER A 25 -1.10 2.58 16.93
CA SER A 25 -2.55 2.39 16.73
C SER A 25 -3.27 3.75 16.62
N PRO A 26 -4.13 3.94 15.60
CA PRO A 26 -5.00 5.11 15.52
C PRO A 26 -5.91 5.27 16.74
N HIS A 27 -6.21 6.50 17.13
CA HIS A 27 -7.10 6.77 18.25
C HIS A 27 -8.58 6.56 17.89
N LEU A 28 -8.97 6.78 16.62
CA LEU A 28 -10.34 6.60 16.15
C LEU A 28 -10.75 5.12 16.12
N ASN A 29 -11.79 4.77 16.88
CA ASN A 29 -12.40 3.44 16.93
C ASN A 29 -13.74 3.40 16.18
N ILE A 30 -13.76 3.97 14.99
CA ILE A 30 -14.93 4.16 14.13
C ILE A 30 -14.57 3.86 12.67
N PRO A 31 -15.57 3.69 11.77
CA PRO A 31 -15.31 3.47 10.35
C PRO A 31 -14.56 4.65 9.71
N GLY A 32 -13.78 4.36 8.67
CA GLY A 32 -13.03 5.39 7.98
C GLY A 32 -12.09 4.87 6.91
N VAL A 33 -11.30 5.79 6.34
CA VAL A 33 -10.28 5.50 5.34
C VAL A 33 -8.91 5.89 5.86
N TYR A 34 -7.87 5.31 5.27
CA TYR A 34 -6.49 5.58 5.63
C TYR A 34 -5.54 5.42 4.44
N ALA A 35 -4.42 6.14 4.49
CA ALA A 35 -3.32 6.03 3.55
C ALA A 35 -1.99 5.82 4.31
N VAL A 36 -1.10 5.02 3.74
CA VAL A 36 0.29 4.87 4.21
C VAL A 36 1.17 5.73 3.33
N SER A 37 1.96 6.61 3.93
CA SER A 37 2.84 7.53 3.21
C SER A 37 4.24 7.59 3.85
N LEU A 38 5.27 7.81 3.03
CA LEU A 38 6.63 8.10 3.47
C LEU A 38 6.80 9.54 3.99
N SER A 39 5.90 10.45 3.60
CA SER A 39 5.96 11.85 4.02
C SER A 39 5.37 12.02 5.42
N ASP A 40 6.07 12.76 6.28
CA ASP A 40 5.56 13.17 7.58
C ASP A 40 4.74 14.46 7.53
N ASN A 41 4.78 15.18 6.40
CA ASN A 41 3.97 16.36 6.16
C ASN A 41 2.88 16.05 5.11
N PRO A 42 1.58 16.17 5.43
CA PRO A 42 0.52 15.85 4.47
C PRO A 42 0.48 16.79 3.26
N ASP A 43 1.04 18.00 3.36
CA ASP A 43 1.04 19.01 2.29
C ASP A 43 2.27 18.94 1.38
N GLU A 44 3.24 18.07 1.71
CA GLU A 44 4.50 17.96 0.99
C GLU A 44 4.79 16.51 0.58
N ASN A 45 5.53 16.36 -0.52
CA ASN A 45 6.00 15.07 -0.98
C ASN A 45 7.43 14.80 -0.48
N LEU A 46 7.58 14.73 0.85
CA LEU A 46 8.87 14.43 1.48
C LEU A 46 9.18 12.93 1.42
N ASN A 47 10.47 12.61 1.56
CA ASN A 47 10.98 11.23 1.62
C ASN A 47 10.58 10.38 0.40
N ILE A 48 10.45 11.00 -0.78
CA ILE A 48 10.37 10.28 -2.05
C ILE A 48 11.64 9.46 -2.21
N ILE A 49 11.48 8.18 -2.56
CA ILE A 49 12.59 7.26 -2.77
C ILE A 49 12.57 6.84 -4.24
N PRO A 50 13.59 7.21 -5.05
CA PRO A 50 13.62 6.83 -6.47
C PRO A 50 13.68 5.32 -6.71
N THR A 51 14.35 4.59 -5.81
CA THR A 51 14.56 3.14 -5.90
C THR A 51 14.21 2.48 -4.57
N PRO A 52 13.28 1.51 -4.54
CA PRO A 52 12.85 0.90 -3.29
C PRO A 52 13.98 0.13 -2.62
N SER A 53 14.05 0.22 -1.30
CA SER A 53 14.91 -0.64 -0.49
C SER A 53 14.05 -1.70 0.19
N PHE A 54 14.42 -2.97 -0.02
CA PHE A 54 13.66 -4.11 0.47
C PHE A 54 14.35 -4.80 1.64
N ASN A 55 13.54 -5.21 2.62
CA ASN A 55 13.94 -6.11 3.69
C ASN A 55 14.00 -7.55 3.15
N VAL A 56 15.22 -7.99 2.82
CA VAL A 56 15.48 -9.34 2.28
C VAL A 56 14.95 -10.44 3.21
N HIS A 57 15.06 -10.28 4.52
CA HIS A 57 14.56 -11.27 5.47
C HIS A 57 13.04 -11.43 5.39
N GLN A 58 12.29 -10.32 5.23
CA GLN A 58 10.84 -10.37 5.07
C GLN A 58 10.43 -11.04 3.75
N ILE A 59 11.16 -10.79 2.65
CA ILE A 59 10.90 -11.45 1.36
C ILE A 59 11.15 -12.97 1.45
N ILE A 60 12.26 -13.38 2.08
CA ILE A 60 12.56 -14.80 2.31
C ILE A 60 11.48 -15.44 3.19
N GLU A 61 11.07 -14.79 4.27
CA GLU A 61 10.01 -15.27 5.16
C GLU A 61 8.67 -15.40 4.43
N TRP A 62 8.38 -14.48 3.52
CA TRP A 62 7.16 -14.55 2.72
C TRP A 62 7.13 -15.77 1.80
N ILE A 63 8.24 -16.05 1.10
CA ILE A 63 8.37 -17.25 0.26
C ILE A 63 8.22 -18.53 1.10
N LYS A 64 8.79 -18.56 2.31
CA LYS A 64 8.65 -19.69 3.25
C LYS A 64 7.21 -19.86 3.73
N THR A 65 6.55 -18.76 4.09
CA THR A 65 5.16 -18.75 4.56
C THR A 65 4.20 -19.19 3.47
N CYS A 66 4.49 -18.86 2.21
CA CYS A 66 3.65 -19.18 1.05
C CYS A 66 4.39 -20.15 0.09
N PRO A 67 4.57 -21.43 0.45
CA PRO A 67 5.39 -22.37 -0.33
C PRO A 67 4.80 -22.72 -1.71
N LYS A 68 3.53 -22.37 -1.96
CA LYS A 68 2.83 -22.51 -3.24
C LYS A 68 2.84 -21.22 -4.08
N MET A 69 3.54 -20.16 -3.63
CA MET A 69 3.64 -18.90 -4.35
C MET A 69 4.21 -19.13 -5.74
N GLN A 70 3.56 -18.54 -6.74
CA GLN A 70 4.00 -18.58 -8.13
C GLN A 70 4.18 -17.18 -8.68
N MET A 71 5.17 -17.01 -9.56
CA MET A 71 5.37 -15.82 -10.38
C MET A 71 5.42 -16.23 -11.84
N ASP A 72 4.56 -15.63 -12.67
CA ASP A 72 4.40 -15.99 -14.08
C ASP A 72 4.16 -17.50 -14.29
N GLY A 73 3.45 -18.15 -13.37
CA GLY A 73 3.14 -19.58 -13.40
C GLY A 73 4.25 -20.49 -12.86
N ALA A 74 5.47 -19.98 -12.67
CA ALA A 74 6.58 -20.74 -12.08
C ALA A 74 6.62 -20.58 -10.55
N LYS A 75 7.00 -21.62 -9.82
CA LYS A 75 7.18 -21.55 -8.37
C LYS A 75 8.25 -20.52 -8.00
N VAL A 76 7.96 -19.65 -7.04
CA VAL A 76 8.95 -18.70 -6.50
C VAL A 76 9.85 -19.44 -5.51
N SER A 77 11.14 -19.55 -5.83
CA SER A 77 12.18 -20.11 -4.95
C SER A 77 13.35 -19.15 -4.68
N ASN A 78 13.45 -18.08 -5.47
CA ASN A 78 14.53 -17.11 -5.39
C ASN A 78 13.99 -15.74 -4.95
N PHE A 79 14.44 -15.27 -3.79
CA PHE A 79 14.02 -13.97 -3.25
C PHE A 79 14.37 -12.80 -4.16
N LYS A 80 15.48 -12.87 -4.92
CA LYS A 80 15.89 -11.79 -5.84
C LYS A 80 14.88 -11.57 -6.95
N LEU A 81 14.36 -12.66 -7.52
CA LEU A 81 13.34 -12.58 -8.57
C LEU A 81 12.04 -11.94 -8.06
N LEU A 82 11.62 -12.26 -6.83
CA LEU A 82 10.47 -11.62 -6.20
C LEU A 82 10.74 -10.14 -5.92
N GLN A 83 11.94 -9.81 -5.42
CA GLN A 83 12.35 -8.43 -5.17
C GLN A 83 12.33 -7.58 -6.46
N GLU A 84 12.90 -8.09 -7.54
CA GLU A 84 12.89 -7.46 -8.87
C GLU A 84 11.46 -7.26 -9.37
N ARG A 85 10.58 -8.24 -9.18
CA ARG A 85 9.16 -8.11 -9.52
C ARG A 85 8.45 -7.01 -8.73
N LEU A 86 8.70 -6.90 -7.43
CA LEU A 86 8.11 -5.84 -6.60
C LEU A 86 8.61 -4.46 -7.05
N ALA A 87 9.90 -4.33 -7.36
CA ALA A 87 10.50 -3.07 -7.82
C ALA A 87 9.83 -2.52 -9.10
N GLN A 88 9.32 -3.40 -9.97
CA GLN A 88 8.61 -3.01 -11.20
C GLN A 88 7.26 -2.31 -10.96
N PHE A 89 6.77 -2.29 -9.72
CA PHE A 89 5.56 -1.57 -9.31
C PHE A 89 5.85 -0.38 -8.39
N TRP A 90 7.13 -0.01 -8.24
CA TRP A 90 7.53 1.13 -7.43
C TRP A 90 7.35 2.44 -8.20
N PHE A 91 6.87 3.45 -7.49
CA PHE A 91 6.64 4.78 -8.01
C PHE A 91 7.82 5.63 -7.56
N HIS A 92 8.69 6.04 -8.50
CA HIS A 92 9.96 6.67 -8.16
C HIS A 92 9.83 8.10 -7.66
N ASP A 93 8.67 8.72 -7.86
CA ASP A 93 8.37 10.08 -7.44
C ASP A 93 7.18 10.18 -6.47
N GLU A 94 6.59 9.06 -6.03
CA GLU A 94 5.47 9.09 -5.09
C GLU A 94 5.85 8.64 -3.67
N ASN A 95 5.15 9.21 -2.69
CA ASN A 95 5.31 8.85 -1.28
C ASN A 95 4.15 8.01 -0.74
N ILE A 96 3.00 7.96 -1.43
CA ILE A 96 1.81 7.21 -1.01
C ILE A 96 1.94 5.75 -1.44
N LEU A 97 2.03 4.85 -0.46
CA LEU A 97 2.35 3.44 -0.68
C LEU A 97 1.12 2.54 -0.69
N TYR A 98 0.06 2.95 0.03
CA TYR A 98 -1.17 2.17 0.16
C TYR A 98 -2.33 3.06 0.57
N ILE A 99 -3.52 2.75 0.06
CA ILE A 99 -4.79 3.36 0.42
C ILE A 99 -5.73 2.23 0.82
N GLY A 100 -6.46 2.39 1.93
CA GLY A 100 -7.40 1.39 2.39
C GLY A 100 -8.54 1.94 3.22
N LYS A 101 -9.49 1.05 3.50
CA LYS A 101 -10.65 1.33 4.34
C LYS A 101 -10.77 0.45 5.58
N ALA A 102 -11.51 0.97 6.55
CA ALA A 102 -11.99 0.27 7.72
C ALA A 102 -13.52 0.42 7.82
N GLY A 103 -14.26 -0.68 7.63
CA GLY A 103 -15.73 -0.64 7.68
C GLY A 103 -16.32 -0.56 9.10
N THR A 104 -15.53 -0.80 10.14
CA THR A 104 -16.00 -0.84 11.53
C THR A 104 -15.12 -0.01 12.46
N SER A 105 -13.81 -0.24 12.44
CA SER A 105 -12.86 0.48 13.28
C SER A 105 -11.52 0.68 12.58
N LEU A 106 -11.14 1.94 12.39
CA LEU A 106 -9.81 2.35 11.94
C LEU A 106 -8.72 1.81 12.86
N ARG A 107 -8.86 1.99 14.18
CA ARG A 107 -7.95 1.43 15.18
C ARG A 107 -7.74 -0.05 14.94
N THR A 108 -8.81 -0.86 14.93
CA THR A 108 -8.70 -2.31 14.77
C THR A 108 -8.07 -2.67 13.43
N ARG A 109 -8.54 -2.07 12.32
CA ARG A 109 -8.06 -2.40 10.98
C ARG A 109 -6.58 -2.08 10.80
N VAL A 110 -6.13 -0.92 11.28
CA VAL A 110 -4.72 -0.52 11.19
C VAL A 110 -3.86 -1.32 12.17
N SER A 111 -4.31 -1.60 13.40
CA SER A 111 -3.56 -2.47 14.32
C SER A 111 -3.40 -3.90 13.78
N GLN A 112 -4.45 -4.45 13.14
CA GLN A 112 -4.36 -5.74 12.43
C GLN A 112 -3.32 -5.70 11.32
N TYR A 113 -3.14 -4.55 10.67
CA TYR A 113 -2.15 -4.41 9.63
C TYR A 113 -0.73 -4.63 10.16
N TYR A 114 -0.44 -4.19 11.40
CA TYR A 114 0.87 -4.40 12.03
C TYR A 114 1.08 -5.83 12.53
N SER A 115 0.05 -6.45 13.12
CA SER A 115 0.17 -7.78 13.72
C SER A 115 0.04 -8.95 12.73
N THR A 116 -0.63 -8.74 11.59
CA THR A 116 -0.75 -9.80 10.57
C THR A 116 0.65 -10.13 10.02
N LYS A 117 1.06 -11.39 10.02
CA LYS A 117 2.36 -11.79 9.45
C LYS A 117 2.35 -11.65 7.93
N ILE A 118 3.51 -11.40 7.33
CA ILE A 118 3.64 -11.44 5.87
C ILE A 118 3.27 -12.85 5.36
N GLY A 119 2.52 -12.93 4.26
CA GLY A 119 1.97 -14.20 3.75
C GLY A 119 0.69 -14.70 4.43
N ALA A 120 0.23 -14.12 5.55
CA ALA A 120 -1.01 -14.59 6.19
C ALA A 120 -2.27 -14.07 5.48
N GLY A 121 -3.27 -14.93 5.21
CA GLY A 121 -4.53 -14.55 4.57
C GLY A 121 -5.50 -13.72 5.43
N SER A 122 -5.22 -13.58 6.73
CA SER A 122 -6.10 -12.89 7.70
C SER A 122 -5.29 -12.46 8.95
N PRO A 123 -5.82 -11.55 9.79
CA PRO A 123 -7.05 -10.77 9.63
C PRO A 123 -6.93 -9.64 8.59
N HIS A 124 -5.71 -9.25 8.21
CA HIS A 124 -5.48 -8.22 7.19
C HIS A 124 -4.57 -8.73 6.07
N SER A 125 -5.17 -9.17 4.98
CA SER A 125 -4.44 -9.66 3.81
C SER A 125 -4.02 -8.56 2.84
N GLY A 126 -4.66 -7.38 2.88
CA GLY A 126 -4.33 -6.26 2.00
C GLY A 126 -2.95 -5.67 2.29
N GLY A 127 -2.33 -5.04 1.29
CA GLY A 127 -1.14 -4.22 1.52
C GLY A 127 0.12 -4.97 1.97
N GLN A 128 0.20 -6.29 1.84
CA GLN A 128 1.36 -7.05 2.35
C GLN A 128 2.70 -6.64 1.74
N TRP A 129 2.70 -6.13 0.50
CA TRP A 129 3.93 -5.71 -0.16
C TRP A 129 4.67 -4.62 0.63
N ILE A 130 3.96 -3.75 1.36
CA ILE A 130 4.59 -2.74 2.23
C ILE A 130 5.53 -3.37 3.26
N LYS A 131 5.21 -4.56 3.77
CA LYS A 131 6.03 -5.27 4.78
C LYS A 131 7.36 -5.77 4.23
N THR A 132 7.54 -5.71 2.91
CA THR A 132 8.81 -6.02 2.26
C THR A 132 9.78 -4.83 2.27
N LEU A 133 9.36 -3.62 2.66
CA LEU A 133 10.21 -2.43 2.65
C LEU A 133 11.13 -2.39 3.88
N SER A 134 12.38 -1.98 3.69
CA SER A 134 13.37 -1.87 4.78
C SER A 134 13.12 -0.65 5.67
N ASN A 135 12.60 0.43 5.10
CA ASN A 135 12.34 1.71 5.76
C ASN A 135 10.87 1.86 6.21
N LEU A 136 10.13 0.75 6.32
CA LEU A 136 8.71 0.79 6.69
C LEU A 136 8.44 1.54 8.01
N ASN A 137 9.34 1.39 8.99
CA ASN A 137 9.23 2.07 10.29
C ASN A 137 9.38 3.60 10.19
N GLU A 138 9.77 4.15 9.03
CA GLU A 138 9.85 5.58 8.79
C GLU A 138 8.54 6.15 8.24
N SER A 139 7.63 5.30 7.78
CA SER A 139 6.34 5.70 7.22
C SER A 139 5.30 6.12 8.28
N TYR A 140 4.22 6.73 7.78
CA TYR A 140 3.11 7.25 8.55
C TYR A 140 1.79 6.71 8.01
N VAL A 141 0.81 6.58 8.90
CA VAL A 141 -0.58 6.30 8.55
C VAL A 141 -1.39 7.57 8.75
N TYR A 142 -1.96 8.07 7.66
CA TYR A 142 -2.94 9.15 7.67
C TYR A 142 -4.34 8.56 7.61
N TYR A 143 -5.29 9.11 8.36
CA TYR A 143 -6.62 8.54 8.47
C TYR A 143 -7.65 9.59 8.87
N CYS A 144 -8.89 9.37 8.46
CA CYS A 144 -10.04 10.18 8.87
C CYS A 144 -11.28 9.29 8.99
N GLN A 145 -12.29 9.76 9.73
CA GLN A 145 -13.60 9.15 9.73
C GLN A 145 -14.22 9.20 8.33
N SER A 146 -15.00 8.18 7.98
CA SER A 146 -15.86 8.19 6.81
C SER A 146 -17.10 7.35 7.10
N GLU A 147 -18.27 7.88 6.71
CA GLU A 147 -19.54 7.17 6.79
C GLU A 147 -19.72 6.17 5.64
N GLN A 148 -18.98 6.35 4.54
CA GLN A 148 -19.00 5.47 3.38
C GLN A 148 -17.58 5.00 3.00
N PRO A 149 -16.87 4.25 3.88
CA PRO A 149 -15.46 3.96 3.66
C PRO A 149 -15.12 3.24 2.34
N ALA A 150 -16.06 2.47 1.79
CA ALA A 150 -15.88 1.81 0.50
C ALA A 150 -15.92 2.79 -0.68
N VAL A 151 -16.87 3.71 -0.66
CA VAL A 151 -17.02 4.75 -1.69
C VAL A 151 -15.81 5.69 -1.65
N ASP A 152 -15.39 6.06 -0.45
CA ASP A 152 -14.29 7.01 -0.29
C ASP A 152 -12.92 6.40 -0.63
N GLU A 153 -12.66 5.14 -0.26
CA GLU A 153 -11.46 4.42 -0.71
C GLU A 153 -11.41 4.33 -2.24
N GLU A 154 -12.54 4.03 -2.88
CA GLU A 154 -12.62 3.94 -4.33
C GLU A 154 -12.31 5.28 -5.00
N LYS A 155 -12.88 6.38 -4.49
CA LYS A 155 -12.57 7.75 -4.95
C LYS A 155 -11.09 8.09 -4.79
N MET A 156 -10.51 7.78 -3.63
CA MET A 156 -9.08 8.01 -3.35
C MET A 156 -8.19 7.22 -4.30
N LEU A 157 -8.49 5.94 -4.54
CA LEU A 157 -7.74 5.10 -5.48
C LEU A 157 -7.86 5.60 -6.92
N HIS A 158 -9.07 5.97 -7.35
CA HIS A 158 -9.30 6.52 -8.68
C HIS A 158 -8.51 7.82 -8.88
N PHE A 159 -8.64 8.74 -7.93
CA PHE A 159 -7.93 10.01 -7.95
C PHE A 159 -6.41 9.83 -7.94
N PHE A 160 -5.88 8.90 -7.14
CA PHE A 160 -4.45 8.57 -7.16
C PHE A 160 -4.01 8.13 -8.56
N MET A 161 -4.72 7.19 -9.18
CA MET A 161 -4.36 6.66 -10.51
C MET A 161 -4.39 7.74 -11.60
N ASP A 162 -5.32 8.68 -11.53
CA ASP A 162 -5.45 9.78 -12.50
C ASP A 162 -4.36 10.86 -12.35
N ASN A 163 -3.68 10.90 -11.20
CA ASN A 163 -2.73 11.97 -10.87
C ASN A 163 -1.27 11.49 -10.76
N ILE A 164 -0.98 10.25 -11.15
CA ILE A 164 0.40 9.77 -11.23
C ILE A 164 1.18 10.58 -12.28
N SER A 165 2.49 10.72 -12.10
CA SER A 165 3.31 11.38 -13.12
C SER A 165 3.46 10.52 -14.38
N GLU A 166 3.59 11.18 -15.54
CA GLU A 166 3.94 10.49 -16.79
C GLU A 166 5.27 9.72 -16.66
N SER A 167 6.26 10.28 -15.96
CA SER A 167 7.54 9.62 -15.74
C SER A 167 7.43 8.30 -14.96
N THR A 168 6.50 8.22 -14.01
CA THR A 168 6.21 6.97 -13.29
C THR A 168 5.43 6.02 -14.20
N LYS A 169 4.42 6.53 -14.91
CA LYS A 169 3.59 5.74 -15.83
C LYS A 169 4.43 5.02 -16.89
N GLU A 170 5.43 5.68 -17.46
CA GLU A 170 6.35 5.12 -18.46
C GLU A 170 7.22 3.97 -17.92
N LYS A 171 7.51 3.94 -16.62
CA LYS A 171 8.39 2.95 -15.97
C LYS A 171 7.64 1.81 -15.30
N LEU A 172 6.36 2.01 -14.98
CA LEU A 172 5.55 0.99 -14.32
C LEU A 172 5.32 -0.20 -15.24
N ARG A 173 5.41 -1.39 -14.67
CA ARG A 173 5.05 -2.63 -15.37
C ARG A 173 3.57 -2.69 -15.78
N ASP A 174 2.70 -2.06 -15.01
CA ASP A 174 1.27 -2.01 -15.29
C ASP A 174 0.78 -0.56 -15.33
N PRO A 175 0.96 0.14 -16.46
CA PRO A 175 0.51 1.52 -16.61
C PRO A 175 -1.01 1.66 -16.74
N TYR A 176 -1.73 0.55 -16.96
CA TYR A 176 -3.20 0.54 -17.10
C TYR A 176 -3.93 0.40 -15.76
N LEU A 177 -3.25 -0.11 -14.72
CA LEU A 177 -3.77 -0.18 -13.37
C LEU A 177 -2.72 0.28 -12.33
N PRO A 178 -2.35 1.58 -12.34
CA PRO A 178 -1.26 2.11 -11.52
C PRO A 178 -1.70 2.37 -10.08
N LEU A 179 -2.16 1.36 -9.35
CA LEU A 179 -2.50 1.52 -7.92
C LEU A 179 -1.25 1.83 -7.10
N PRO A 180 -1.39 2.43 -5.90
CA PRO A 180 -0.28 2.60 -4.97
C PRO A 180 0.45 1.27 -4.75
N PHE A 181 1.77 1.33 -4.52
CA PHE A 181 2.68 0.17 -4.51
C PHE A 181 2.04 -1.12 -3.95
N ALA A 182 1.46 -1.08 -2.75
CA ALA A 182 0.94 -2.26 -2.08
C ALA A 182 -0.57 -2.53 -2.26
N ASN A 183 -1.31 -1.66 -2.94
CA ASN A 183 -2.65 -1.99 -3.44
C ASN A 183 -2.51 -2.93 -4.62
N ILE A 184 -3.08 -4.13 -4.55
CA ILE A 184 -2.96 -5.14 -5.62
C ILE A 184 -4.23 -5.35 -6.43
N ARG A 185 -5.38 -4.87 -5.94
CA ARG A 185 -6.70 -5.09 -6.53
C ARG A 185 -7.52 -3.81 -6.52
N TYR A 186 -8.28 -3.57 -7.59
CA TYR A 186 -9.24 -2.49 -7.73
C TYR A 186 -10.41 -2.93 -8.62
N LEU A 187 -11.65 -2.76 -8.14
CA LEU A 187 -12.88 -3.13 -8.86
C LEU A 187 -12.83 -4.55 -9.49
N GLY A 188 -12.35 -5.53 -8.73
CA GLY A 188 -12.26 -6.92 -9.16
C GLY A 188 -11.10 -7.23 -10.13
N LYS A 189 -10.32 -6.23 -10.54
CA LYS A 189 -9.11 -6.39 -11.36
C LYS A 189 -7.87 -6.41 -10.48
N ASP A 190 -6.98 -7.36 -10.74
CA ASP A 190 -5.67 -7.40 -10.09
C ASP A 190 -4.64 -6.66 -10.95
N LYS A 191 -3.70 -5.99 -10.30
CA LYS A 191 -2.45 -5.53 -10.95
C LYS A 191 -1.81 -6.68 -11.71
N ASN A 192 -1.17 -6.39 -12.83
CA ASN A 192 -0.44 -7.37 -13.65
C ASN A 192 0.90 -7.82 -13.02
N HIS A 193 0.87 -8.10 -11.71
CA HIS A 193 2.00 -8.61 -10.93
C HIS A 193 2.28 -10.09 -11.19
N ARG A 194 1.26 -10.85 -11.63
CA ARG A 194 1.35 -12.28 -11.95
C ARG A 194 1.91 -13.11 -10.79
N LEU A 195 1.53 -12.73 -9.57
CA LEU A 195 1.87 -13.44 -8.33
C LEU A 195 0.63 -14.18 -7.85
N ASN A 196 0.65 -15.50 -7.86
CA ASN A 196 -0.44 -16.34 -7.37
C ASN A 196 -0.05 -16.98 -6.04
N ASN A 197 -1.04 -17.32 -5.21
CA ASN A 197 -0.84 -17.96 -3.90
C ASN A 197 0.15 -17.20 -3.01
N GLN A 198 0.15 -15.86 -3.10
CA GLN A 198 1.03 -14.99 -2.31
C GLN A 198 0.53 -14.80 -0.86
N ARG A 199 -0.49 -15.55 -0.46
CA ARG A 199 -1.09 -15.58 0.89
C ARG A 199 -1.60 -17.00 1.17
N LEU A 200 -1.59 -17.39 2.44
CA LEU A 200 -2.17 -18.64 2.96
C LEU A 200 -3.70 -18.65 2.89
#